data_AF-A0A0M6YHC5-F1
#
_entry.id   AF-A0A0M6YHC5-F1
#
_cell.length_a   1.000
_cell.length_b   1.000
_cell.length_c   1.000
_cell.angle_alpha   90.00
_cell.angle_beta   90.00
_cell.angle_gamma   90.00
#
_symmetry.space_group_name_H-M   'P 1'
#
loop_
_entity.id
_entity.type
_entity.pdbx_description
1 polymer ?
#
loop_
_entity_poly.entity_id
_entity_poly.type
_entity_poly.pdbx_seq_one_letter_code
_entity_poly.pdbx_strand_id
1 'polypeptide(L)'
;MTRAERLALLGRLARLRADRASGRLAKVQVLIDEMERRADAMRDVPDAPFDSMAESVMRDRWERWRGQNLARINLHVARLNTVAQPQREAQARETARAAILEKLQKRR
;
A
#
# COMPACT_ATOMS: atom_id res chain seq x y z
N MET A 1 33.31 -7.89 -23.11
CA MET A 1 31.97 -8.24 -22.60
C MET A 1 31.11 -8.83 -23.71
N THR A 2 30.75 -10.11 -23.59
CA THR A 2 29.90 -10.84 -24.54
C THR A 2 28.43 -10.39 -24.46
N ARG A 3 27.61 -10.73 -25.46
CA ARG A 3 26.16 -10.47 -25.41
C ARG A 3 25.49 -11.16 -24.22
N ALA A 4 25.93 -12.37 -23.86
CA ALA A 4 25.40 -13.10 -22.71
C ALA A 4 25.70 -12.37 -21.39
N GLU A 5 26.93 -11.90 -21.22
CA GLU A 5 27.33 -11.10 -20.05
C GLU A 5 26.56 -9.77 -19.96
N ARG A 6 26.33 -9.10 -21.09
CA ARG A 6 25.49 -7.88 -21.15
C ARG A 6 24.05 -8.16 -20.70
N LEU A 7 23.43 -9.22 -21.20
CA LEU A 7 22.06 -9.59 -20.83
C LEU A 7 21.97 -9.98 -19.34
N ALA A 8 22.94 -10.72 -18.83
CA ALA A 8 23.01 -11.08 -17.42
C ALA A 8 23.17 -9.84 -16.53
N LEU A 9 24.03 -8.89 -16.89
CA LEU A 9 24.21 -7.63 -16.15
C LEU A 9 22.93 -6.79 -16.15
N LEU A 10 22.28 -6.62 -17.30
CA LEU A 10 21.00 -5.92 -17.39
C LEU A 10 19.91 -6.61 -16.55
N GLY A 11 19.91 -7.95 -16.50
CA GLY A 11 18.98 -8.72 -15.69
C GLY A 11 19.18 -8.47 -14.20
N ARG A 12 20.43 -8.46 -13.74
CA ARG A 12 20.78 -8.11 -12.35
C ARG A 12 20.37 -6.68 -12.01
N LEU A 13 20.63 -5.72 -12.92
CA LEU A 13 20.24 -4.33 -12.72
C LEU A 13 18.73 -4.16 -12.61
N ALA A 14 17.95 -4.84 -13.46
CA ALA A 14 16.49 -4.80 -13.40
C ALA A 14 15.98 -5.36 -12.06
N ARG A 15 16.51 -6.50 -11.61
CA ARG A 15 16.16 -7.07 -10.28
C ARG A 15 16.48 -6.09 -9.15
N LEU A 16 17.67 -5.51 -9.13
CA LEU A 16 18.06 -4.53 -8.11
C LEU A 16 17.14 -3.30 -8.09
N ARG A 17 16.68 -2.84 -9.26
CA ARG A 17 15.73 -1.72 -9.35
C ARG A 17 14.34 -2.11 -8.85
N ALA A 18 13.88 -3.32 -9.16
CA ALA A 18 12.64 -3.86 -8.63
C ALA A 18 12.70 -3.98 -7.09
N ASP A 19 13.80 -4.48 -6.53
CA ASP A 19 14.01 -4.59 -5.08
C ASP A 19 14.02 -3.22 -4.41
N ARG A 20 14.65 -2.22 -5.03
CA ARG A 20 14.65 -0.84 -4.54
C ARG A 20 13.24 -0.24 -4.53
N ALA A 21 12.44 -0.48 -5.57
CA ALA A 21 11.05 -0.04 -5.63
C ALA A 21 10.20 -0.75 -4.56
N SER A 22 10.39 -2.07 -4.39
CA SER A 22 9.75 -2.88 -3.35
C SER A 22 10.07 -2.38 -1.94
N GLY A 23 11.34 -2.08 -1.65
CA GLY A 23 11.75 -1.56 -0.35
C GLY A 23 11.18 -0.17 -0.03
N ARG A 24 10.92 0.66 -1.05
CA ARG A 24 10.20 1.93 -0.87
C ARG A 24 8.71 1.71 -0.66
N LEU A 25 8.11 0.79 -1.43
CA LEU A 25 6.71 0.42 -1.31
C LEU A 25 6.39 -0.13 0.07
N ALA A 26 7.25 -1.01 0.61
CA ALA A 26 7.08 -1.61 1.94
C ALA A 26 6.93 -0.55 3.05
N LYS A 27 7.72 0.55 2.99
CA LYS A 27 7.61 1.64 3.96
C LYS A 27 6.26 2.35 3.91
N VAL A 28 5.73 2.57 2.71
CA VAL A 28 4.42 3.20 2.52
C VAL A 28 3.30 2.22 2.91
N GLN A 29 3.47 0.93 2.62
CA GLN A 29 2.49 -0.09 2.95
C GLN A 29 2.30 -0.23 4.46
N VAL A 30 3.37 -0.20 5.26
CA VAL A 30 3.27 -0.20 6.73
C VAL A 30 2.37 0.92 7.25
N LEU A 31 2.46 2.12 6.65
CA LEU A 31 1.63 3.26 7.04
C LEU A 31 0.17 3.08 6.60
N ILE A 32 -0.07 2.49 5.42
CA ILE A 32 -1.42 2.14 4.95
C ILE A 32 -2.04 1.14 5.93
N ASP A 33 -1.34 0.05 6.24
CA ASP A 33 -1.82 -1.02 7.13
C ASP A 33 -2.08 -0.50 8.55
N GLU A 34 -1.30 0.46 9.03
CA GLU A 34 -1.55 1.12 10.32
C GLU A 34 -2.84 1.95 10.29
N MET A 35 -3.05 2.72 9.21
CA MET A 35 -4.26 3.54 9.06
C MET A 35 -5.51 2.69 8.90
N GLU A 36 -5.44 1.60 8.14
CA GLU A 36 -6.55 0.66 7.97
C GLU A 36 -6.91 -0.02 9.30
N ARG A 37 -5.93 -0.51 10.07
CA ARG A 37 -6.16 -1.05 11.42
C ARG A 37 -6.85 -0.05 12.35
N ARG A 38 -6.46 1.24 12.29
CA ARG A 38 -7.13 2.30 13.07
C ARG A 38 -8.57 2.54 12.62
N ALA A 39 -8.84 2.46 11.31
CA ALA A 39 -10.19 2.58 10.79
C ALA A 39 -11.07 1.41 11.24
N ASP A 40 -10.56 0.19 11.17
CA ASP A 40 -11.30 -1.01 11.56
C ASP A 40 -11.64 -1.00 13.05
N ALA A 41 -10.68 -0.62 13.91
CA ALA A 41 -10.93 -0.43 15.33
C ALA A 41 -12.04 0.61 15.63
N MET A 42 -12.26 1.60 14.76
CA MET A 42 -13.36 2.56 14.89
C MET A 42 -14.69 2.03 14.35
N ARG A 43 -14.67 1.09 13.40
CA ARG A 43 -15.87 0.48 12.80
C ARG A 43 -16.47 -0.58 13.72
N ASP A 44 -15.63 -1.36 14.40
CA ASP A 44 -16.02 -2.52 15.22
C ASP A 44 -16.71 -2.15 16.55
N VAL A 45 -17.21 -0.92 16.71
CA VAL A 45 -17.92 -0.53 17.93
C VAL A 45 -19.34 -1.08 17.91
N PRO A 46 -19.73 -1.90 18.91
CA PRO A 46 -21.06 -2.48 18.98
C PRO A 46 -22.16 -1.42 19.03
N ASP A 47 -23.29 -1.74 18.40
CA ASP A 47 -24.51 -0.96 18.50
C ASP A 47 -25.35 -1.53 19.65
N ALA A 48 -25.28 -0.87 20.80
CA ALA A 48 -26.03 -1.22 21.99
C ALA A 48 -27.28 -0.34 22.10
N PRO A 49 -28.43 -0.88 22.53
CA PRO A 49 -29.63 -0.09 22.77
C PRO A 49 -29.40 0.94 23.87
N PHE A 50 -30.10 2.08 23.79
CA PHE A 50 -29.96 3.20 24.71
C PHE A 50 -30.98 3.12 25.84
N ASP A 51 -30.53 3.42 27.07
CA ASP A 51 -31.38 3.42 28.26
C ASP A 51 -31.81 4.84 28.67
N SER A 52 -31.27 5.90 28.04
CA SER A 52 -31.62 7.29 28.34
C SER A 52 -31.40 8.30 27.20
N MET A 53 -32.07 9.46 27.28
CA MET A 53 -31.86 10.59 26.35
C MET A 53 -30.42 11.16 26.44
N ALA A 54 -29.83 11.19 27.63
CA ALA A 54 -28.45 11.65 27.80
C ALA A 54 -27.45 10.73 27.08
N GLU A 55 -27.69 9.42 27.12
CA GLU A 55 -26.91 8.42 26.40
C GLU A 55 -27.05 8.57 24.88
N SER A 56 -28.26 8.82 24.37
CA SER A 56 -28.49 9.10 22.95
C SER A 56 -27.69 10.32 22.45
N VAL A 57 -27.69 11.42 23.20
CA VAL A 57 -26.93 12.64 22.82
C VAL A 57 -25.42 12.39 22.81
N MET A 58 -24.89 11.64 23.79
CA MET A 58 -23.47 11.31 23.83
C MET A 58 -23.07 10.36 22.70
N ARG A 59 -23.93 9.40 22.35
CA ARG A 59 -23.71 8.52 21.21
C ARG A 59 -23.68 9.29 19.90
N ASP A 60 -24.65 10.15 19.63
CA ASP A 60 -24.69 10.96 18.40
C ASP A 60 -23.43 11.84 18.28
N ARG A 61 -22.98 12.47 19.37
CA ARG A 61 -21.72 13.22 19.38
C ARG A 61 -20.52 12.34 19.05
N TRP A 62 -20.45 11.15 19.65
CA TRP A 62 -19.39 10.19 19.38
C TRP A 62 -19.44 9.69 17.93
N GLU A 63 -20.61 9.42 17.37
CA GLU A 63 -20.79 8.98 15.98
C GLU A 63 -20.36 10.04 14.98
N ARG A 64 -20.69 11.32 15.21
CA ARG A 64 -20.21 12.43 14.37
C ARG A 64 -18.70 12.54 14.43
N TRP A 65 -18.11 12.46 15.64
CA TRP A 65 -16.66 12.46 15.80
C TRP A 65 -16.01 11.27 15.09
N ARG A 66 -16.59 10.06 15.24
CA ARG A 66 -16.14 8.84 14.55
C ARG A 66 -16.17 9.03 13.04
N GLY A 67 -17.28 9.52 12.49
CA GLY A 67 -17.45 9.76 11.05
C GLY A 67 -16.39 10.72 10.49
N GLN A 68 -16.12 11.83 11.20
CA GLN A 68 -15.08 12.78 10.82
C GLN A 68 -13.67 12.15 10.84
N ASN A 69 -13.37 11.35 11.86
CA ASN A 69 -12.07 10.67 11.96
C ASN A 69 -11.89 9.60 10.89
N LEU A 70 -12.92 8.78 10.62
CA LEU A 70 -12.91 7.81 9.53
C LEU A 70 -12.70 8.48 8.18
N ALA A 71 -13.38 9.59 7.91
CA ALA A 71 -13.18 10.36 6.68
C ALA A 71 -11.73 10.86 6.55
N ARG A 72 -11.13 11.34 7.65
CA ARG A 72 -9.72 11.77 7.67
C ARG A 72 -8.77 10.61 7.40
N ILE A 73 -9.00 9.45 8.02
CA ILE A 73 -8.18 8.25 7.80
C ILE A 73 -8.27 7.80 6.35
N ASN A 74 -9.48 7.70 5.78
CA ASN A 74 -9.69 7.33 4.38
C ASN A 74 -8.95 8.26 3.42
N LEU A 75 -8.96 9.57 3.69
CA LEU A 75 -8.20 10.55 2.90
C LEU A 75 -6.68 10.31 2.98
N HIS A 76 -6.16 9.99 4.17
CA HIS A 76 -4.74 9.65 4.33
C HIS A 76 -4.37 8.35 3.60
N VAL A 77 -5.19 7.32 3.70
CA VAL A 77 -5.01 6.05 2.95
C VAL A 77 -5.00 6.31 1.45
N ALA A 78 -5.92 7.13 0.94
CA ALA A 78 -5.96 7.50 -0.47
C ALA A 78 -4.66 8.21 -0.91
N ARG A 79 -4.18 9.19 -0.12
CA ARG A 79 -2.92 9.90 -0.40
C ARG A 79 -1.71 8.97 -0.39
N LEU A 80 -1.63 8.06 0.58
CA LEU A 80 -0.55 7.07 0.66
C LEU A 80 -0.58 6.13 -0.55
N ASN A 81 -1.77 5.70 -0.99
CA ASN A 81 -1.92 4.90 -2.21
C ASN A 81 -1.45 5.65 -3.46
N THR A 82 -1.76 6.94 -3.59
CA THR A 82 -1.24 7.77 -4.68
C THR A 82 0.29 7.85 -4.66
N VAL A 83 0.91 7.96 -3.49
CA VAL A 83 2.38 7.96 -3.34
C VAL A 83 2.98 6.58 -3.63
N ALA A 84 2.29 5.50 -3.29
CA ALA A 84 2.73 4.13 -3.54
C ALA A 84 2.68 3.75 -5.03
N GLN A 85 1.71 4.31 -5.77
CA GLN A 85 1.41 3.90 -7.15
C GLN A 85 2.63 3.92 -8.10
N PRO A 86 3.46 4.98 -8.14
CA PRO A 86 4.66 4.99 -8.98
C PRO A 86 5.68 3.90 -8.62
N GLN A 87 5.77 3.51 -7.34
CA GLN A 87 6.66 2.44 -6.91
C GLN A 87 6.14 1.07 -7.34
N ARG A 88 4.82 0.85 -7.28
CA ARG A 88 4.18 -0.38 -7.80
C ARG A 88 4.45 -0.54 -9.30
N GLU A 89 4.26 0.53 -10.06
CA GLU A 89 4.52 0.53 -11.50
C GLU A 89 6.00 0.32 -11.83
N ALA A 90 6.90 0.96 -11.09
CA ALA A 90 8.34 0.79 -11.26
C ALA A 90 8.77 -0.66 -10.95
N GLN A 91 8.27 -1.24 -9.87
CA GLN A 91 8.53 -2.63 -9.50
C GLN A 91 8.03 -3.57 -10.60
N ALA A 92 6.75 -3.45 -11.00
CA ALA A 92 6.16 -4.30 -12.03
C ALA A 92 6.93 -4.23 -13.37
N ARG A 93 7.32 -3.02 -13.79
CA ARG A 93 8.11 -2.80 -15.01
C ARG A 93 9.46 -3.50 -14.95
N GLU A 94 10.20 -3.34 -13.85
CA GLU A 94 11.55 -3.90 -13.72
C GLU A 94 11.51 -5.42 -13.52
N THR A 95 10.49 -5.96 -12.82
CA THR A 95 10.23 -7.41 -12.76
C THR A 95 9.95 -7.98 -14.15
N ALA A 96 9.10 -7.34 -14.95
CA ALA A 96 8.82 -7.75 -16.32
C ALA A 96 10.09 -7.70 -17.19
N ARG A 97 10.89 -6.63 -17.05
CA ARG A 97 12.17 -6.49 -17.74
C ARG A 97 13.14 -7.62 -17.39
N ALA A 98 13.28 -7.96 -16.12
CA ALA A 98 14.13 -9.06 -15.68
C ALA A 98 13.69 -10.39 -16.29
N ALA A 99 12.39 -10.66 -16.35
CA ALA A 99 11.84 -11.87 -16.95
C ALA A 99 12.10 -11.95 -18.47
N ILE A 100 11.99 -10.83 -19.19
CA ILE A 100 12.31 -10.76 -20.62
C ILE A 100 13.80 -11.04 -20.85
N LEU A 101 14.68 -10.42 -20.05
CA LEU A 101 16.13 -10.61 -20.18
C LEU A 101 16.54 -12.06 -19.91
N GLU A 102 15.91 -12.71 -18.94
CA GLU A 102 16.10 -14.13 -18.66
C GLU A 102 15.66 -15.01 -19.85
N LYS A 103 14.50 -14.73 -20.45
CA LYS A 103 14.05 -15.44 -21.67
C LYS A 103 15.02 -15.25 -22.84
N LEU A 104 15.54 -14.04 -23.04
CA LEU A 104 16.51 -13.75 -24.10
C LEU A 104 17.86 -14.45 -23.87
N GLN A 105 18.26 -14.65 -22.62
CA GLN A 105 19.47 -15.39 -22.29
C GLN A 105 19.32 -16.89 -22.56
N LYS A 106 18.14 -17.47 -22.31
CA LYS A 106 17.83 -18.91 -22.50
C LYS A 106 17.57 -19.32 -23.96
N ARG A 107 17.30 -18.38 -24.87
CA ARG A 107 17.09 -18.66 -26.32
C ARG A 107 18.40 -18.87 -27.10
N ARG A 108 19.46 -19.27 -26.41
CA ARG A 108 20.80 -19.56 -26.93
C ARG A 108 21.27 -20.87 -26.34
#